data_AF-A0A6A3GBD9-F1
#
_entry.id   AF-A0A6A3GBD9-F1
#
_cell.length_a   1.000
_cell.length_b   1.000
_cell.length_c   1.000
_cell.angle_alpha   90.00
_cell.angle_beta   90.00
_cell.angle_gamma   90.00
#
_symmetry.space_group_name_H-M   'P 1'
#
loop_
_entity.id
_entity.type
_entity.pdbx_description
1 polymer ?
#
loop_
_entity_poly.entity_id
_entity_poly.type
_entity_poly.pdbx_seq_one_letter_code
_entity_poly.pdbx_strand_id
1 'polypeptide(L)'
;GHVSDIEIFRRNQAFHSQNMKKSEADKRLQDEGPLVTEYPDEWALLADKGYQGLSSHFRAITPNKKQPGETLSIEQLEENDRIAHDRVLVENYFGRLTSLWAVASDKYRWPESSYDTLFRTCVALTNFHVHLNPLRSADGDSYSSYLGRLLSIGEDVIAKRKTSQKRYRNRREQRLRSMLRVRNESSETLHRSSNSSAESDETVYGI
;
A
#
# COMPACT_ATOMS: atom_id res chain seq x y z
N GLY A 1 3.25 -5.94 -11.98
CA GLY A 1 2.05 -6.53 -11.36
C GLY A 1 2.02 -6.12 -9.91
N HIS A 2 0.84 -5.80 -9.37
CA HIS A 2 0.71 -5.50 -7.94
C HIS A 2 0.53 -6.83 -7.21
N VAL A 3 1.64 -7.40 -6.71
CA VAL A 3 1.60 -8.58 -5.84
C VAL A 3 0.98 -8.14 -4.52
N SER A 4 0.05 -8.92 -3.97
CA SER A 4 -0.56 -8.59 -2.67
C SER A 4 0.39 -8.91 -1.52
N ASP A 5 0.31 -8.18 -0.40
CA ASP A 5 1.20 -8.39 0.74
C ASP A 5 1.12 -9.83 1.29
N ILE A 6 -0.07 -10.42 1.32
CA ILE A 6 -0.26 -11.83 1.71
C ILE A 6 0.41 -12.81 0.74
N GLU A 7 0.52 -12.47 -0.54
CA GLU A 7 1.23 -13.29 -1.52
C GLU A 7 2.74 -13.17 -1.34
N ILE A 8 3.26 -11.98 -1.02
CA ILE A 8 4.66 -11.80 -0.63
C ILE A 8 4.97 -12.61 0.62
N PHE A 9 4.09 -12.57 1.63
CA PHE A 9 4.22 -13.37 2.85
C PHE A 9 4.29 -14.87 2.51
N ARG A 10 3.38 -15.37 1.69
CA ARG A 10 3.36 -16.79 1.27
C ARG A 10 4.61 -17.19 0.50
N ARG A 11 5.14 -16.33 -0.37
CA ARG A 11 6.42 -16.61 -1.09
C ARG A 11 7.60 -16.75 -0.13
N ASN A 12 7.54 -16.11 1.03
CA ASN A 12 8.55 -16.19 2.09
C ASN A 12 8.20 -17.20 3.19
N GLN A 13 7.31 -18.16 2.92
CA GLN A 13 6.84 -19.13 3.92
C GLN A 13 7.97 -19.80 4.70
N ALA A 14 9.03 -20.28 4.02
CA ALA A 14 10.14 -20.95 4.69
C ALA A 14 10.82 -20.06 5.76
N PHE A 15 10.98 -18.77 5.45
CA PHE A 15 11.53 -17.79 6.40
C PHE A 15 10.60 -17.62 7.60
N HIS A 16 9.29 -17.46 7.38
CA HIS A 16 8.33 -17.28 8.47
C HIS A 16 8.22 -18.54 9.34
N SER A 17 8.08 -19.72 8.74
CA SER A 17 8.02 -20.99 9.46
C SER A 17 9.27 -21.26 10.30
N GLN A 18 10.47 -20.85 9.83
CA GLN A 18 11.67 -20.97 10.63
C GLN A 18 11.66 -20.04 11.86
N ASN A 19 11.21 -18.80 11.71
CA ASN A 19 11.20 -17.81 12.79
C ASN A 19 10.03 -17.97 13.77
N MET A 20 9.00 -18.76 13.41
CA MET A 20 7.89 -19.09 14.32
C MET A 20 8.24 -20.23 15.27
N LYS A 21 9.28 -21.05 15.02
CA LYS A 21 9.62 -22.18 15.88
C LYS A 21 10.09 -21.70 17.25
N LYS A 22 9.48 -22.27 18.30
CA LYS A 22 9.92 -22.11 19.69
C LYS A 22 11.29 -22.75 19.88
N SER A 23 12.15 -22.09 20.65
CA SER A 23 13.34 -22.75 21.18
C SER A 23 12.96 -23.78 22.25
N GLU A 24 13.88 -24.68 22.60
CA GLU A 24 13.66 -25.64 23.70
C GLU A 24 13.41 -24.95 25.06
N ALA A 25 13.91 -23.72 25.24
CA ALA A 25 13.61 -22.93 26.43
C ALA A 25 12.19 -22.38 26.39
N ASP A 26 11.74 -21.92 25.22
CA ASP A 26 10.42 -21.33 25.01
C ASP A 26 9.29 -22.34 25.12
N LYS A 27 9.55 -23.62 24.83
CA LYS A 27 8.56 -24.70 25.01
C LYS A 27 8.09 -24.86 26.46
N ARG A 28 8.84 -24.32 27.42
CA ARG A 28 8.45 -24.30 28.84
C ARG A 28 7.51 -23.13 29.20
N LEU A 29 7.38 -22.14 28.32
CA LEU A 29 6.47 -21.02 28.53
C LEU A 29 5.04 -21.49 28.32
N GLN A 30 4.15 -21.09 29.23
CA GLN A 30 2.73 -21.37 29.13
C GLN A 30 2.17 -20.61 27.93
N ASP A 31 1.48 -21.33 27.05
CA ASP A 31 0.92 -20.82 25.83
C ASP A 31 -0.57 -21.16 25.79
N GLU A 32 -1.38 -20.13 26.07
CA GLU A 32 -2.85 -20.23 26.06
C GLU A 32 -3.44 -19.66 24.75
N GLY A 33 -2.59 -19.37 23.77
CA GLY A 33 -3.02 -18.83 22.50
C GLY A 33 -3.80 -19.87 21.68
N PRO A 34 -4.70 -19.42 20.78
CA PRO A 34 -5.44 -20.33 19.91
C PRO A 34 -4.51 -21.22 19.07
N LEU A 35 -5.02 -22.39 18.68
CA LEU A 35 -4.33 -23.40 17.85
C LEU A 35 -3.05 -23.99 18.48
N VAL A 36 -2.82 -23.83 19.78
CA VAL A 36 -1.64 -24.41 20.47
C VAL A 36 -1.57 -25.94 20.35
N THR A 37 -2.70 -26.62 20.27
CA THR A 37 -2.75 -28.09 20.13
C THR A 37 -2.30 -28.57 18.76
N GLU A 38 -2.59 -27.79 17.71
CA GLU A 38 -2.19 -28.09 16.32
C GLU A 38 -0.73 -27.66 16.05
N TYR A 39 -0.28 -26.58 16.71
CA TYR A 39 1.06 -26.00 16.55
C TYR A 39 1.77 -25.81 17.90
N PRO A 40 2.10 -26.91 18.63
CA PRO A 40 2.62 -26.82 20.00
C PRO A 40 4.01 -26.16 20.06
N ASP A 41 4.82 -26.38 19.02
CA ASP A 41 6.20 -25.93 18.92
C ASP A 41 6.35 -24.60 18.16
N GLU A 42 5.26 -23.91 17.85
CA GLU A 42 5.29 -22.63 17.12
C GLU A 42 4.70 -21.50 17.95
N TRP A 43 5.32 -20.32 17.87
CA TRP A 43 4.74 -19.06 18.31
C TRP A 43 3.58 -18.65 17.40
N ALA A 44 2.55 -18.02 17.97
CA ALA A 44 1.45 -17.46 17.20
C ALA A 44 1.90 -16.22 16.41
N LEU A 45 1.44 -16.11 15.16
CA LEU A 45 1.67 -14.94 14.31
C LEU A 45 0.49 -13.99 14.42
N LEU A 46 0.66 -12.85 15.10
CA LEU A 46 -0.33 -11.77 15.05
C LEU A 46 -0.21 -11.02 13.72
N ALA A 47 -1.28 -11.00 12.93
CA ALA A 47 -1.29 -10.35 11.63
C ALA A 47 -2.51 -9.44 11.44
N ASP A 48 -2.36 -8.43 10.58
CA ASP A 48 -3.41 -7.46 10.32
C ASP A 48 -4.60 -8.06 9.55
N LYS A 49 -5.72 -7.33 9.53
CA LYS A 49 -6.94 -7.69 8.76
C LYS A 49 -6.71 -7.87 7.25
N GLY A 50 -5.57 -7.42 6.71
CA GLY A 50 -5.18 -7.63 5.32
C GLY A 50 -4.68 -9.06 5.03
N TYR A 51 -4.29 -9.80 6.07
CA TYR A 51 -3.70 -11.14 6.00
C TYR A 51 -4.72 -12.26 6.28
N GLN A 52 -6.00 -11.98 6.04
CA GLN A 52 -7.06 -12.97 6.18
C GLN A 52 -6.76 -14.22 5.35
N GLY A 53 -6.88 -15.38 5.99
CA GLY A 53 -6.58 -16.68 5.40
C GLY A 53 -5.15 -17.19 5.62
N LEU A 54 -4.28 -16.47 6.35
CA LEU A 54 -2.98 -17.04 6.78
C LEU A 54 -3.15 -18.22 7.74
N SER A 55 -4.21 -18.25 8.54
CA SER A 55 -4.52 -19.31 9.49
C SER A 55 -4.67 -20.70 8.86
N SER A 56 -4.84 -20.78 7.54
CA SER A 56 -4.92 -22.05 6.81
C SER A 56 -3.57 -22.78 6.67
N HIS A 57 -2.45 -22.10 6.85
CA HIS A 57 -1.10 -22.66 6.67
C HIS A 57 -0.12 -22.28 7.79
N PHE A 58 -0.54 -21.41 8.71
CA PHE A 58 0.27 -20.91 9.82
C PHE A 58 -0.60 -20.80 11.06
N ARG A 59 0.02 -20.83 12.24
CA ARG A 59 -0.61 -20.45 13.50
C ARG A 59 -0.87 -18.94 13.58
N ALA A 60 -1.66 -18.40 12.66
CA ALA A 60 -1.90 -16.98 12.50
C ALA A 60 -3.20 -16.54 13.18
N ILE A 61 -3.11 -15.45 13.95
CA ILE A 61 -4.24 -14.79 14.62
C ILE A 61 -4.46 -13.47 13.90
N THR A 62 -5.62 -13.34 13.27
CA THR A 62 -6.02 -12.14 12.55
C THR A 62 -7.32 -11.60 13.14
N PRO A 63 -7.44 -10.28 13.36
CA PRO A 63 -8.70 -9.70 13.82
C PRO A 63 -9.85 -10.05 12.88
N ASN A 64 -11.03 -10.35 13.44
CA ASN A 64 -12.27 -10.54 12.72
C ASN A 64 -12.52 -9.38 11.76
N LYS A 65 -12.75 -9.73 10.49
CA LYS A 65 -13.05 -8.79 9.41
C LYS A 65 -14.55 -8.81 9.11
N LYS A 66 -15.17 -7.64 9.16
CA LYS A 66 -16.56 -7.45 8.74
C LYS A 66 -16.73 -7.79 7.25
N GLN A 67 -17.74 -8.59 6.92
CA GLN A 67 -18.16 -8.82 5.54
C GLN A 67 -19.09 -7.69 5.05
N PRO A 68 -19.20 -7.49 3.72
CA PRO A 68 -20.14 -6.52 3.17
C PRO A 68 -21.56 -6.78 3.64
N GLY A 69 -22.21 -5.78 4.23
CA GLY A 69 -23.59 -5.88 4.72
C GLY A 69 -23.75 -6.43 6.15
N GLU A 70 -22.69 -6.93 6.78
CA GLU A 70 -22.75 -7.54 8.11
C GLU A 70 -22.22 -6.63 9.22
N THR A 71 -22.50 -6.97 10.47
CA THR A 71 -21.88 -6.34 11.65
C THR A 71 -21.11 -7.39 12.43
N LEU A 72 -20.00 -6.99 13.05
CA LEU A 72 -19.31 -7.89 13.98
C LEU A 72 -20.19 -8.10 15.21
N SER A 73 -20.21 -9.32 15.74
CA SER A 73 -20.82 -9.60 17.04
C SER A 73 -20.03 -8.92 18.16
N ILE A 74 -20.63 -8.79 19.34
CA ILE A 74 -19.96 -8.26 20.53
C ILE A 74 -18.70 -9.08 20.85
N GLU A 75 -18.80 -10.42 20.81
CA GLU A 75 -17.67 -11.32 21.05
C GLU A 75 -16.51 -11.11 20.05
N GLN A 76 -16.83 -10.88 18.77
CA GLN A 76 -15.82 -10.60 17.75
C GLN A 76 -15.14 -9.24 17.95
N LEU A 77 -15.86 -8.26 18.48
CA LEU A 77 -15.29 -6.96 18.83
C LEU A 77 -14.35 -7.09 20.03
N GLU A 78 -14.77 -7.80 21.08
CA GLU A 78 -13.93 -8.06 22.25
C GLU A 78 -12.66 -8.84 21.88
N GLU A 79 -12.76 -9.84 20.99
CA GLU A 79 -11.60 -10.55 20.47
C GLU A 79 -10.67 -9.63 19.67
N ASN A 80 -11.23 -8.75 18.83
CA ASN A 80 -10.44 -7.76 18.11
C ASN A 80 -9.73 -6.79 19.06
N ASP A 81 -10.36 -6.41 20.17
CA ASP A 81 -9.78 -5.52 21.17
C ASP A 81 -8.64 -6.21 21.94
N ARG A 82 -8.79 -7.51 22.26
CA ARG A 82 -7.69 -8.32 22.83
C ARG A 82 -6.51 -8.42 21.87
N ILE A 83 -6.76 -8.74 20.59
CA ILE A 83 -5.69 -8.81 19.58
C ILE A 83 -5.03 -7.44 19.38
N ALA A 84 -5.81 -6.36 19.39
CA ALA A 84 -5.28 -5.01 19.29
C ALA A 84 -4.41 -4.66 20.49
N HIS A 85 -4.83 -5.03 21.70
CA HIS A 85 -4.07 -4.85 22.93
C HIS A 85 -2.70 -5.53 22.86
N ASP A 86 -2.63 -6.79 22.43
CA ASP A 86 -1.36 -7.53 22.29
C ASP A 86 -0.44 -6.89 21.23
N ARG A 87 -1.03 -6.35 20.16
CA ARG A 87 -0.29 -5.67 19.08
C ARG A 87 0.31 -4.32 19.52
N VAL A 88 -0.12 -3.71 20.62
CA VAL A 88 0.42 -2.42 21.10
C VAL A 88 1.95 -2.48 21.30
N LEU A 89 2.50 -3.63 21.71
CA LEU A 89 3.95 -3.79 21.85
C LEU A 89 4.68 -3.64 20.51
N VAL A 90 4.11 -4.18 19.44
CA VAL A 90 4.65 -4.07 18.07
C VAL A 90 4.58 -2.62 17.59
N GLU A 91 3.47 -1.94 17.84
CA GLU A 91 3.27 -0.53 17.47
C GLU A 91 4.24 0.39 18.22
N ASN A 92 4.42 0.18 19.53
CA ASN A 92 5.43 0.90 20.31
C ASN A 92 6.85 0.63 19.78
N TYR A 93 7.18 -0.61 19.43
CA TYR A 93 8.49 -0.92 18.85
C TYR A 93 8.74 -0.16 17.54
N PHE A 94 7.78 -0.17 16.62
CA PHE A 94 7.90 0.58 15.37
C PHE A 94 7.92 2.08 15.58
N GLY A 95 7.16 2.60 16.54
CA GLY A 95 7.21 3.99 16.95
C GLY A 95 8.60 4.42 17.37
N ARG A 96 9.27 3.60 18.19
CA ARG A 96 10.65 3.86 18.55
C ARG A 96 11.62 3.74 17.36
N LEU A 97 11.49 2.70 16.55
CA LEU A 97 12.32 2.51 15.35
C LEU A 97 12.23 3.72 14.41
N THR A 98 11.02 4.22 14.18
CA THR A 98 10.77 5.35 13.27
C THR A 98 11.18 6.70 13.88
N SER A 99 11.04 6.87 15.20
CA SER A 99 11.51 8.07 15.90
C SER A 99 13.04 8.16 15.97
N LEU A 100 13.73 7.04 16.14
CA LEU A 100 15.18 7.02 16.27
C LEU A 100 15.90 7.06 14.92
N TRP A 101 15.34 6.45 13.87
CA TRP A 101 16.07 6.18 12.63
C TRP A 101 15.35 6.67 11.37
N ALA A 102 15.94 7.66 10.69
CA ALA A 102 15.44 8.19 9.42
C ALA A 102 15.36 7.13 8.30
N VAL A 103 16.19 6.07 8.37
CA VAL A 103 16.13 4.94 7.42
C VAL A 103 14.78 4.23 7.48
N ALA A 104 14.15 4.18 8.66
CA ALA A 104 12.85 3.56 8.86
C ALA A 104 11.67 4.55 8.72
N SER A 105 11.90 5.85 8.89
CA SER A 105 10.83 6.87 8.88
C SER A 105 10.75 7.76 7.65
N ASP A 106 11.77 7.78 6.78
CA ASP A 106 11.72 8.59 5.56
C ASP A 106 12.11 7.80 4.31
N LYS A 107 11.88 8.41 3.14
CA LYS A 107 12.26 7.81 1.86
C LYS A 107 13.77 7.64 1.79
N TYR A 108 14.20 6.38 1.72
CA TYR A 108 15.58 6.00 1.46
C TYR A 108 15.99 6.43 0.04
N ARG A 109 17.14 7.12 -0.08
CA ARG A 109 17.66 7.70 -1.34
C ARG A 109 19.01 7.12 -1.78
N TRP A 110 19.55 6.18 -1.02
CA TRP A 110 20.87 5.58 -1.23
C TRP A 110 20.75 4.24 -1.97
N PRO A 111 21.87 3.58 -2.36
CA PRO A 111 21.83 2.31 -3.08
C PRO A 111 21.09 1.21 -2.31
N GLU A 112 20.24 0.45 -3.00
CA GLU A 112 19.49 -0.66 -2.44
C GLU A 112 20.39 -1.72 -1.79
N SER A 113 21.58 -1.94 -2.34
CA SER A 113 22.59 -2.88 -1.78
C SER A 113 22.98 -2.57 -0.34
N SER A 114 22.86 -1.31 0.09
CA SER A 114 23.20 -0.87 1.44
C SER A 114 21.99 -0.85 2.38
N TYR A 115 20.78 -0.99 1.84
CA TYR A 115 19.54 -0.83 2.62
C TYR A 115 19.40 -1.91 3.68
N ASP A 116 19.57 -3.18 3.33
CA ASP A 116 19.38 -4.30 4.26
C ASP A 116 20.34 -4.22 5.45
N THR A 117 21.62 -3.92 5.20
CA THR A 117 22.61 -3.75 6.28
C THR A 117 22.27 -2.58 7.21
N LEU A 118 21.88 -1.43 6.65
CA LEU A 118 21.51 -0.26 7.46
C LEU A 118 20.23 -0.51 8.25
N PHE A 119 19.21 -1.08 7.62
CA PHE A 119 17.94 -1.37 8.27
C PHE A 119 18.12 -2.38 9.41
N ARG A 120 18.87 -3.47 9.18
CA ARG A 120 19.21 -4.43 10.25
C ARG A 120 19.98 -3.79 11.39
N THR A 121 20.88 -2.85 11.09
CA THR A 121 21.60 -2.10 12.13
C THR A 121 20.64 -1.25 12.96
N CYS A 122 19.70 -0.53 12.33
CA CYS A 122 18.66 0.22 13.04
C CYS A 122 17.80 -0.68 13.94
N VAL A 123 17.40 -1.86 13.45
CA VAL A 123 16.65 -2.86 14.23
C VAL A 123 17.47 -3.34 15.44
N ALA A 124 18.74 -3.72 15.24
CA ALA A 124 19.61 -4.18 16.31
C ALA A 124 19.84 -3.10 17.38
N LEU A 125 20.08 -1.85 16.97
CA LEU A 125 20.22 -0.72 17.89
C LEU A 125 18.92 -0.39 18.63
N THR A 126 17.76 -0.57 17.97
CA THR A 126 16.45 -0.42 18.62
C THR A 126 16.23 -1.49 19.68
N ASN A 127 16.55 -2.75 19.38
CA ASN A 127 16.49 -3.83 20.37
C ASN A 127 17.37 -3.55 21.59
N PHE A 128 18.61 -3.08 21.37
CA PHE A 128 19.49 -2.66 22.46
C PHE A 128 18.89 -1.50 23.26
N HIS A 129 18.33 -0.49 22.59
CA HIS A 129 17.68 0.63 23.26
C HIS A 129 16.46 0.19 24.09
N VAL A 130 15.66 -0.75 23.59
CA VAL A 130 14.51 -1.33 24.31
C VAL A 130 14.96 -2.07 25.56
N HIS A 131 16.09 -2.78 25.50
CA HIS A 131 16.65 -3.47 26.66
C HIS A 131 17.01 -2.49 27.80
N LEU A 132 17.54 -1.31 27.46
CA LEU A 132 17.90 -0.28 28.44
C LEU A 132 16.71 0.59 28.87
N ASN A 133 15.76 0.80 27.96
CA ASN A 133 14.62 1.68 28.15
C ASN A 133 13.36 0.92 27.71
N PRO A 134 12.52 0.42 28.62
CA PRO A 134 11.30 -0.31 28.23
C PRO A 134 10.39 0.50 27.29
N LEU A 135 9.62 -0.19 26.45
CA LEU A 135 8.63 0.41 25.57
C LEU A 135 7.52 1.11 26.37
N ARG A 136 7.04 2.26 25.90
CA ARG A 136 6.05 3.12 26.58
C ARG A 136 4.97 3.60 25.59
N SER A 137 3.88 4.15 26.13
CA SER A 137 2.79 4.72 25.32
C SER A 137 3.25 5.81 24.35
N ALA A 138 4.22 6.64 24.74
CA ALA A 138 4.78 7.68 23.88
C ALA A 138 5.42 7.13 22.58
N ASP A 139 5.91 5.89 22.60
CA ASP A 139 6.40 5.25 21.38
C ASP A 139 5.23 4.97 20.42
N GLY A 140 4.10 4.47 20.92
CA GLY A 140 2.88 4.26 20.13
C GLY A 140 2.30 5.55 19.57
N ASP A 141 2.34 6.64 20.33
CA ASP A 141 1.94 7.98 19.86
C ASP A 141 2.82 8.45 18.70
N SER A 142 4.13 8.15 18.77
CA SER A 142 5.08 8.44 17.70
C SER A 142 4.75 7.64 16.43
N TYR A 143 4.43 6.35 16.58
CA TYR A 143 4.04 5.51 15.46
C TYR A 143 2.74 6.00 14.81
N SER A 144 1.74 6.35 15.62
CA SER A 144 0.46 6.88 15.15
C SER A 144 0.64 8.20 14.40
N SER A 145 1.49 9.09 14.92
CA SER A 145 1.86 10.35 14.25
C SER A 145 2.56 10.11 12.91
N TYR A 146 3.46 9.14 12.88
CA TYR A 146 4.14 8.70 11.66
C TYR A 146 3.15 8.17 10.61
N LEU A 147 2.22 7.29 11.00
CA LEU A 147 1.18 6.76 10.12
C LEU A 147 0.27 7.87 9.58
N GLY A 148 -0.15 8.81 10.44
CA GLY A 148 -0.94 9.96 10.02
C GLY A 148 -0.25 10.79 8.94
N ARG A 149 1.06 11.02 9.09
CA ARG A 149 1.87 11.70 8.07
C ARG A 149 1.92 10.91 6.76
N LEU A 150 2.10 9.58 6.82
CA LEU A 150 2.13 8.74 5.61
C LEU A 150 0.81 8.75 4.87
N LEU A 151 -0.32 8.67 5.58
CA LEU A 151 -1.66 8.74 4.99
C LEU A 151 -1.86 10.07 4.27
N SER A 152 -1.52 11.20 4.91
CA SER A 152 -1.58 12.53 4.31
C SER A 152 -0.73 12.65 3.03
N ILE A 153 0.51 12.13 3.05
CA ILE A 153 1.36 12.08 1.85
C ILE A 153 0.69 11.24 0.74
N GLY A 154 0.09 10.11 1.10
CA GLY A 154 -0.64 9.25 0.17
C GLY A 154 -1.81 9.98 -0.50
N GLU A 155 -2.61 10.71 0.26
CA GLU A 155 -3.71 11.54 -0.25
C GLU A 155 -3.22 12.61 -1.23
N ASP A 156 -2.12 13.30 -0.89
CA ASP A 156 -1.48 14.29 -1.76
C ASP A 156 -1.01 13.70 -3.08
N VAL A 157 -0.40 12.50 -3.04
CA VAL A 157 0.05 11.78 -4.24
C VAL A 157 -1.15 11.42 -5.13
N ILE A 158 -2.25 10.94 -4.54
CA ILE A 158 -3.49 10.62 -5.26
C ILE A 158 -4.08 11.89 -5.89
N ALA A 159 -4.13 13.00 -5.15
CA ALA A 159 -4.63 14.28 -5.64
C ALA A 159 -3.80 14.83 -6.81
N LYS A 160 -2.46 14.79 -6.69
CA LYS A 160 -1.52 15.16 -7.78
C LYS A 160 -1.70 14.27 -9.02
N ARG A 161 -1.96 12.98 -8.84
CA ARG A 161 -2.23 12.06 -9.95
C ARG A 161 -3.55 12.38 -10.64
N LYS A 162 -4.64 12.63 -9.88
CA LYS A 162 -5.95 13.02 -10.42
C LYS A 162 -5.88 14.33 -11.23
N THR A 163 -5.20 15.35 -10.71
CA THR A 163 -5.03 16.63 -11.39
C THR A 163 -4.23 16.49 -12.68
N SER A 164 -3.14 15.72 -12.67
CA SER A 164 -2.33 15.42 -13.86
C SER A 164 -3.15 14.70 -14.95
N GLN A 165 -3.94 13.70 -14.57
CA GLN A 165 -4.85 13.01 -15.50
C GLN A 165 -5.92 13.94 -16.08
N LYS A 166 -6.51 14.84 -15.27
CA LYS A 166 -7.47 15.84 -15.75
C LYS A 166 -6.82 16.77 -16.78
N ARG A 167 -5.61 17.29 -16.49
CA ARG A 167 -4.85 18.13 -17.43
C ARG A 167 -4.56 17.41 -18.74
N TYR A 168 -4.17 16.14 -18.67
CA TYR A 168 -3.94 15.31 -19.85
C TYR A 168 -5.20 15.14 -20.71
N ARG A 169 -6.34 14.80 -20.08
CA ARG A 169 -7.64 14.67 -20.77
C ARG A 169 -8.03 15.97 -21.47
N ASN A 170 -7.94 17.10 -20.79
CA ASN A 170 -8.27 18.41 -21.36
C ASN A 170 -7.37 18.75 -22.56
N ARG A 171 -6.05 18.54 -22.46
CA ARG A 171 -5.12 18.77 -23.58
C ARG A 171 -5.39 17.84 -24.76
N ARG A 172 -5.78 16.59 -24.51
CA ARG A 172 -6.19 15.65 -25.57
C ARG A 172 -7.47 16.11 -26.26
N GLU A 173 -8.47 16.54 -25.51
CA GLU A 173 -9.72 17.07 -26.05
C GLU A 173 -9.48 18.31 -26.92
N GLN A 174 -8.66 19.24 -26.46
CA GLN A 174 -8.27 20.43 -27.24
C GLN A 174 -7.59 20.06 -28.56
N ARG A 175 -6.66 19.09 -28.54
CA ARG A 175 -6.00 18.58 -29.77
C ARG A 175 -6.98 17.91 -30.74
N LEU A 176 -7.93 17.13 -30.23
CA LEU A 176 -8.98 16.52 -31.05
C LEU A 176 -9.89 17.59 -31.68
N ARG A 177 -10.31 18.59 -30.90
CA ARG A 177 -11.10 19.72 -31.40
C ARG A 177 -10.36 20.53 -32.46
N SER A 178 -9.07 20.82 -32.27
CA SER A 178 -8.28 21.54 -33.26
C SER A 178 -8.12 20.73 -34.57
N MET A 179 -7.88 19.43 -34.49
CA MET A 179 -7.82 18.57 -35.68
C MET A 179 -9.15 18.50 -36.44
N LEU A 180 -10.28 18.40 -35.73
CA LEU A 180 -11.60 18.42 -36.35
C LEU A 180 -11.90 19.75 -37.05
N ARG A 181 -11.49 20.87 -36.44
CA ARG A 181 -11.67 22.20 -37.01
C ARG A 181 -10.85 22.40 -38.29
N VAL A 182 -9.57 22.02 -38.28
CA VAL A 182 -8.70 22.06 -39.47
C VAL A 182 -9.27 21.19 -40.59
N ARG A 183 -9.80 20.00 -40.25
CA ARG A 183 -10.42 19.11 -41.23
C ARG A 183 -11.67 19.72 -41.87
N ASN A 184 -12.53 20.39 -41.09
CA ASN A 184 -13.71 21.08 -41.63
C ASN A 184 -13.33 22.25 -42.53
N GLU A 185 -12.37 23.09 -42.11
CA GLU A 185 -11.87 24.23 -42.90
C GLU A 185 -11.23 23.75 -44.23
N SER A 186 -10.57 22.58 -44.23
CA SER A 186 -10.01 21.95 -45.43
C SER A 186 -11.11 21.40 -46.37
N SER A 187 -12.19 20.84 -45.82
CA SER A 187 -13.33 20.36 -46.61
C SER A 187 -14.14 21.50 -47.23
N GLU A 188 -14.32 22.61 -46.52
CA GLU A 188 -15.01 23.81 -47.02
C GLU A 188 -14.22 24.51 -48.14
N THR A 189 -12.90 24.58 -48.02
CA THR A 189 -12.02 25.13 -49.07
C THR A 189 -12.02 24.26 -50.33
N LEU A 190 -12.01 22.94 -50.18
CA LEU A 190 -12.20 22.01 -51.31
C LEU A 190 -13.57 22.19 -51.97
N HIS A 191 -14.65 22.29 -51.20
CA HIS A 191 -16.00 22.47 -51.76
C HIS A 191 -16.17 23.82 -52.49
N ARG A 192 -15.52 24.88 -51.99
CA ARG A 192 -15.52 26.21 -52.61
C ARG A 192 -14.69 26.26 -53.90
N SER A 193 -13.56 25.54 -53.93
CA SER A 193 -12.72 25.38 -55.13
C SER A 193 -13.41 24.55 -56.22
N SER A 194 -14.18 23.52 -55.85
CA SER A 194 -14.98 22.75 -56.81
C SER A 194 -16.12 23.58 -57.41
N ASN A 195 -16.77 24.45 -56.63
CA ASN A 195 -17.82 25.35 -57.15
C ASN A 195 -17.25 26.45 -58.07
N SER A 196 -16.08 27.03 -57.77
CA SER A 196 -15.48 28.05 -58.67
C SER A 196 -14.94 27.48 -59.98
N SER A 197 -14.57 26.19 -59.98
CA SER A 197 -14.11 25.49 -61.19
C SER A 197 -15.27 25.08 -62.09
N ALA A 198 -16.49 24.91 -61.54
CA ALA A 198 -17.69 24.64 -62.32
C ALA A 198 -18.29 25.90 -62.97
N GLU A 199 -18.08 27.09 -62.40
CA GLU A 199 -18.54 28.37 -62.97
C GLU A 199 -17.65 28.92 -64.10
N SER A 200 -16.46 28.35 -64.33
CA SER A 200 -15.50 28.86 -65.33
C SER A 200 -15.57 28.17 -66.70
N ASP A 201 -16.37 27.11 -66.86
CA ASP A 201 -16.47 26.35 -68.12
C ASP A 201 -17.67 26.74 -69.02
N GLU A 202 -18.47 27.75 -68.64
CA GLU A 202 -19.73 28.07 -69.35
C GLU A 202 -19.67 29.26 -70.33
N THR A 203 -18.48 29.72 -70.76
CA THR A 203 -18.38 30.86 -71.70
C THR A 203 -17.32 30.70 -72.80
N VAL A 204 -17.45 29.71 -73.69
CA VAL A 204 -16.96 29.86 -75.07
C VAL A 204 -17.90 29.12 -76.05
N TYR A 205 -18.59 29.91 -76.88
CA TYR A 205 -19.08 29.69 -78.25
C TYR A 205 -20.50 30.23 -78.45
N GLY A 206 -20.57 31.50 -78.83
CA GLY A 206 -21.75 32.14 -79.42
C GLY A 206 -21.30 32.89 -80.68
N ILE A 207 -21.87 32.45 -81.81
CA ILE A 207 -21.68 32.83 -83.22
C ILE A 207 -21.71 34.35 -83.46
#